data_AF-A0A934YTZ5-F1
#
_entry.id   AF-A0A934YTZ5-F1
#
_cell.length_a   1.000
_cell.length_b   1.000
_cell.length_c   1.000
_cell.angle_alpha   90.00
_cell.angle_beta   90.00
_cell.angle_gamma   90.00
#
_symmetry.space_group_name_H-M   'P 1'
#
loop_
_entity.id
_entity.type
_entity.pdbx_description
1 polymer ?
#
loop_
_entity_poly.entity_id
_entity_poly.type
_entity_poly.pdbx_seq_one_letter_code
_entity_poly.pdbx_strand_id
1 'polypeptide(L)'
;MVSLNTASYGITNALSVTGGIDLVSVISSKENGPVFTARAQVSGSPSKIFHIGVTAFYLRTRVPTAQTEVGELKKAPGFVAGMGQITIGNIDNQITLSGGVIHDGSDFARGPVFSIAGAVRAFPNVSIVTEHYIITDPDRSFYVHSLGVRIIGEHLAIDLGLAYDAEFTVRVTPIGLPFVAATLNL
;
A
#
# COMPACT_ATOMS: atom_id res chain seq x y z
N MET A 1 -2.74 11.22 -8.92
CA MET A 1 -3.55 10.51 -7.92
C MET A 1 -4.00 11.53 -6.89
N VAL A 2 -5.26 11.57 -6.48
CA VAL A 2 -5.79 12.60 -5.56
C VAL A 2 -6.45 12.00 -4.31
N SER A 3 -6.84 10.73 -4.37
CA SER A 3 -7.19 9.91 -3.19
C SER A 3 -6.84 8.44 -3.47
N LEU A 4 -6.70 7.61 -2.43
CA LEU A 4 -6.65 6.17 -2.62
C LEU A 4 -7.80 5.52 -1.86
N ASN A 5 -8.66 4.78 -2.57
CA ASN A 5 -9.81 4.11 -1.95
C ASN A 5 -9.71 2.62 -2.20
N THR A 6 -9.70 1.81 -1.15
CA THR A 6 -9.54 0.37 -1.27
C THR A 6 -10.59 -0.39 -0.48
N ALA A 7 -10.94 -1.58 -0.97
CA ALA A 7 -11.79 -2.54 -0.29
C ALA A 7 -11.07 -3.90 -0.27
N SER A 8 -10.96 -4.49 0.91
CA SER A 8 -10.35 -5.78 1.18
C SER A 8 -11.42 -6.79 1.58
N TYR A 9 -11.25 -8.03 1.11
CA TYR A 9 -12.11 -9.16 1.42
C TYR A 9 -11.25 -10.38 1.80
N GLY A 10 -11.50 -10.92 2.98
CA GLY A 10 -10.92 -12.18 3.43
C GLY A 10 -11.63 -13.36 2.75
N ILE A 11 -10.96 -14.03 1.81
CA ILE A 11 -11.50 -15.24 1.17
C ILE A 11 -11.43 -16.41 2.16
N THR A 12 -10.35 -16.47 2.94
CA THR A 12 -10.16 -17.43 4.03
C THR A 12 -9.46 -16.74 5.20
N ASN A 13 -9.28 -17.45 6.32
CA ASN A 13 -8.48 -16.96 7.45
C ASN A 13 -7.00 -16.69 7.11
N ALA A 14 -6.53 -17.17 5.95
CA ALA A 14 -5.15 -17.04 5.50
C ALA A 14 -5.02 -16.23 4.21
N LEU A 15 -6.07 -16.12 3.39
CA LEU A 15 -6.03 -15.48 2.07
C LEU A 15 -6.97 -14.28 2.05
N SER A 16 -6.43 -13.13 1.67
CA SER A 16 -7.21 -11.92 1.39
C SER A 16 -6.89 -11.34 0.03
N VAL A 17 -7.88 -10.65 -0.53
CA VAL A 17 -7.74 -9.84 -1.74
C VAL A 17 -8.17 -8.42 -1.45
N THR A 18 -7.58 -7.46 -2.13
CA THR A 18 -7.89 -6.04 -2.00
C THR A 18 -7.95 -5.45 -3.40
N GLY A 19 -9.01 -4.70 -3.68
CA GLY A 19 -9.15 -3.90 -4.89
C GLY A 19 -9.27 -2.43 -4.51
N GLY A 20 -8.85 -1.53 -5.39
CA GLY A 20 -8.97 -0.10 -5.13
C GLY A 20 -8.88 0.75 -6.37
N ILE A 21 -9.35 1.97 -6.22
CA ILE A 21 -9.42 2.99 -7.25
C ILE A 21 -9.15 4.36 -6.64
N ASP A 22 -8.45 5.21 -7.37
CA ASP A 22 -8.44 6.64 -7.07
C ASP A 22 -9.71 7.31 -7.60
N LEU A 23 -10.67 7.54 -6.69
CA LEU A 23 -11.97 8.14 -7.03
C LEU A 23 -11.85 9.60 -7.46
N VAL A 24 -10.91 10.36 -6.90
CA VAL A 24 -10.81 11.80 -7.20
C VAL A 24 -10.08 12.05 -8.53
N SER A 25 -9.20 11.14 -8.99
CA SER A 25 -8.68 11.17 -10.37
C SER A 25 -9.74 10.85 -11.42
N VAL A 26 -10.81 10.10 -11.08
CA VAL A 26 -11.96 9.87 -11.98
C VAL A 26 -12.77 11.15 -12.19
N ILE A 27 -12.85 11.99 -11.16
CA ILE A 27 -13.65 13.22 -11.18
C ILE A 27 -12.85 14.39 -11.77
N SER A 28 -11.53 14.44 -11.54
CA SER A 28 -10.69 15.62 -11.84
C SER A 28 -9.69 15.46 -13.00
N SER A 29 -9.32 14.24 -13.41
CA SER A 29 -8.29 14.03 -14.44
C SER A 29 -8.91 13.68 -15.80
N LYS A 30 -8.80 14.62 -16.75
CA LYS A 30 -9.18 14.41 -18.16
C LYS A 30 -8.18 13.55 -18.97
N GLU A 31 -6.94 13.40 -18.51
CA GLU A 31 -5.85 12.88 -19.36
C GLU A 31 -5.29 11.51 -18.97
N ASN A 32 -5.35 11.07 -17.70
CA ASN A 32 -4.66 9.85 -17.25
C ASN A 32 -5.57 8.72 -16.72
N GLY A 33 -6.89 8.96 -16.64
CA GLY A 33 -7.87 7.98 -16.18
C GLY A 33 -7.68 7.54 -14.72
N PRO A 34 -8.50 6.61 -14.21
CA PRO A 34 -8.35 6.08 -12.86
C PRO A 34 -7.05 5.28 -12.69
N VAL A 35 -6.39 5.52 -11.55
CA VAL A 35 -5.38 4.60 -11.01
C VAL A 35 -6.12 3.48 -10.31
N PHE A 36 -5.84 2.24 -10.73
CA PHE A 36 -6.36 1.04 -10.10
C PHE A 36 -5.27 0.38 -9.27
N THR A 37 -5.69 -0.19 -8.15
CA THR A 37 -4.82 -0.95 -7.26
C THR A 37 -5.44 -2.32 -7.02
N ALA A 38 -4.62 -3.37 -7.04
CA ALA A 38 -5.04 -4.70 -6.64
C ALA A 38 -3.98 -5.29 -5.72
N ARG A 39 -4.38 -6.09 -4.74
CA ARG A 39 -3.46 -6.81 -3.87
C ARG A 39 -4.03 -8.18 -3.52
N ALA A 40 -3.18 -9.18 -3.50
CA ALA A 40 -3.45 -10.47 -2.89
C ALA A 40 -2.45 -10.69 -1.75
N GLN A 41 -2.90 -11.29 -0.67
CA GLN A 41 -2.05 -11.59 0.48
C GLN A 41 -2.41 -12.96 1.04
N VAL A 42 -1.38 -13.77 1.28
CA VAL A 42 -1.48 -15.01 2.04
C VAL A 42 -0.65 -14.87 3.30
N SER A 43 -1.21 -15.23 4.45
CA SER A 43 -0.52 -15.16 5.73
C SER A 43 -0.86 -16.34 6.64
N GLY A 44 0.08 -16.66 7.53
CA GLY A 44 -0.09 -17.68 8.56
C GLY A 44 0.59 -17.25 9.85
N SER A 45 0.20 -17.89 10.95
CA SER A 45 0.67 -17.54 12.30
C SER A 45 1.31 -18.77 12.95
N PRO A 46 2.63 -18.98 12.77
CA PRO A 46 3.34 -20.08 13.43
C PRO A 46 3.21 -20.06 14.96
N SER A 47 2.98 -18.87 15.54
CA SER A 47 2.68 -18.71 16.96
C SER A 47 1.72 -17.54 17.19
N LYS A 48 1.41 -17.24 18.45
CA LYS A 48 0.61 -16.07 18.84
C LYS A 48 1.34 -14.73 18.68
N ILE A 49 2.66 -14.76 18.49
CA ILE A 49 3.52 -13.56 18.44
C ILE A 49 4.16 -13.40 17.07
N PHE A 50 4.43 -14.51 16.39
CA PHE A 50 5.08 -14.52 15.08
C PHE A 50 4.07 -14.88 13.99
N HIS A 51 4.02 -14.01 12.99
CA HIS A 51 3.21 -14.18 11.80
C HIS A 51 4.08 -13.98 10.56
N ILE A 52 3.77 -14.73 9.51
CA ILE A 52 4.46 -14.68 8.23
C ILE A 52 3.44 -14.50 7.12
N GLY A 53 3.87 -13.93 6.01
CA GLY A 53 3.04 -13.91 4.82
C GLY A 53 3.80 -13.55 3.57
N VAL A 54 3.06 -13.54 2.47
CA VAL A 54 3.48 -13.07 1.17
C VAL A 54 2.35 -12.21 0.62
N THR A 55 2.71 -11.06 0.06
CA THR A 55 1.77 -10.20 -0.63
C THR A 55 2.26 -9.89 -2.03
N ALA A 56 1.33 -9.84 -2.97
CA ALA A 56 1.56 -9.29 -4.30
C ALA A 56 0.60 -8.12 -4.48
N PHE A 57 1.10 -6.96 -4.88
CA PHE A 57 0.26 -5.81 -5.21
C PHE A 57 0.57 -5.27 -6.60
N TYR A 58 -0.47 -4.78 -7.28
CA TYR A 58 -0.43 -4.15 -8.59
C TYR A 58 -0.93 -2.73 -8.47
N LEU A 59 -0.19 -1.77 -9.01
CA LEU A 59 -0.67 -0.41 -9.22
C LEU A 59 -0.58 -0.07 -10.70
N ARG A 60 -1.67 0.47 -11.26
CA ARG A 60 -1.68 1.04 -12.61
C ARG A 60 -1.07 2.44 -12.63
N THR A 61 0.18 2.53 -12.20
CA THR A 61 1.05 3.71 -12.30
C THR A 61 2.46 3.23 -12.63
N ARG A 62 3.36 4.15 -12.95
CA ARG A 62 4.77 3.80 -13.12
C ARG A 62 5.42 3.58 -11.78
N VAL A 63 6.47 2.77 -11.75
CA VAL A 63 7.37 2.75 -10.60
C VAL A 63 7.94 4.17 -10.46
N PRO A 64 7.78 4.83 -9.31
CA PRO A 64 8.25 6.19 -9.10
C PRO A 64 9.79 6.19 -8.93
N THR A 65 10.53 6.08 -10.03
CA THR A 65 12.01 6.16 -10.05
C THR A 65 12.51 7.24 -11.01
N ALA A 66 13.82 7.52 -10.98
CA ALA A 66 14.46 8.70 -11.61
C ALA A 66 14.16 8.90 -13.11
N GLN A 67 13.74 7.86 -13.85
CA GLN A 67 13.43 7.95 -15.28
C GLN A 67 11.98 8.36 -15.59
N THR A 68 11.22 8.84 -14.60
CA THR A 68 9.85 9.32 -14.82
C THR A 68 9.79 10.74 -15.43
N GLU A 69 10.89 11.26 -15.98
CA GLU A 69 10.90 12.52 -16.72
C GLU A 69 10.21 12.40 -18.08
N VAL A 70 9.00 12.95 -18.12
CA VAL A 70 8.32 13.66 -19.21
C VAL A 70 8.95 13.51 -20.61
N GLY A 71 8.53 12.50 -21.35
CA GLY A 71 8.67 12.49 -22.81
C GLY A 71 7.58 11.64 -23.41
N GLU A 72 6.52 12.26 -23.95
CA GLU A 72 5.41 11.66 -24.74
C GLU A 72 5.22 10.14 -24.63
N LEU A 73 4.42 9.65 -23.67
CA LEU A 73 4.36 8.21 -23.42
C LEU A 73 3.03 7.53 -23.71
N LYS A 74 3.17 6.41 -24.43
CA LYS A 74 2.29 5.24 -24.42
C LYS A 74 1.79 4.92 -23.00
N LYS A 75 0.53 4.47 -22.90
CA LYS A 75 -0.15 4.01 -21.66
C LYS A 75 0.83 3.31 -20.71
N ALA A 76 0.91 3.77 -19.46
CA ALA A 76 1.72 3.12 -18.43
C ALA A 76 1.22 1.68 -18.19
N PRO A 77 2.08 0.64 -18.28
CA PRO A 77 1.68 -0.75 -18.09
C PRO A 77 1.26 -1.09 -16.64
N GLY A 78 1.60 -0.23 -15.68
CA GLY A 78 1.48 -0.53 -14.25
C GLY A 78 2.70 -1.30 -13.74
N PHE A 79 2.81 -1.47 -12.43
CA PHE A 79 3.85 -2.32 -11.85
C PHE A 79 3.24 -3.30 -10.84
N VAL A 80 3.91 -4.45 -10.69
CA VAL A 80 3.61 -5.46 -9.69
C VAL A 80 4.77 -5.52 -8.70
N ALA A 81 4.46 -5.58 -7.42
CA ALA A 81 5.43 -5.83 -6.36
C ALA A 81 5.07 -7.12 -5.64
N GLY A 82 6.05 -8.01 -5.45
CA GLY A 82 5.91 -9.23 -4.65
C GLY A 82 6.80 -9.12 -3.42
N MET A 83 6.23 -9.27 -2.23
CA MET A 83 6.92 -9.07 -0.96
C MET A 83 6.64 -10.21 0.03
N GLY A 84 7.68 -10.71 0.66
CA GLY A 84 7.56 -11.51 1.88
C GLY A 84 7.45 -10.58 3.09
N GLN A 85 6.66 -10.99 4.09
CA GLN A 85 6.42 -10.20 5.29
C GLN A 85 6.56 -11.05 6.56
N ILE A 86 7.11 -10.44 7.60
CA ILE A 86 7.20 -10.99 8.95
C ILE A 86 6.58 -9.97 9.89
N THR A 87 5.61 -10.39 10.69
CA THR A 87 5.01 -9.57 11.74
C THR A 87 5.34 -10.17 13.10
N ILE A 88 5.79 -9.31 14.01
CA ILE A 88 6.06 -9.65 15.40
C ILE A 88 5.12 -8.81 16.26
N GLY A 89 4.33 -9.47 17.11
CA GLY A 89 3.44 -8.78 18.03
C GLY A 89 2.13 -9.50 18.25
N ASN A 90 1.17 -8.78 18.83
CA ASN A 90 -0.17 -9.26 19.11
C ASN A 90 -1.21 -8.26 18.62
N ILE A 91 -2.47 -8.47 19.01
CA ILE A 91 -3.60 -7.62 18.61
C ILE A 91 -3.51 -6.16 19.08
N ASP A 92 -2.69 -5.90 20.10
CA ASP A 92 -2.51 -4.58 20.69
C ASP A 92 -1.30 -3.85 20.11
N ASN A 93 -0.21 -4.56 19.86
CA ASN A 93 1.04 -3.98 19.37
C ASN A 93 1.71 -4.92 18.40
N GLN A 94 1.93 -4.46 17.17
CA GLN A 94 2.60 -5.25 16.14
C GLN A 94 3.49 -4.39 15.28
N ILE A 95 4.60 -5.00 14.86
CA ILE A 95 5.53 -4.45 13.88
C ILE A 95 5.67 -5.46 12.73
N THR A 96 5.63 -4.96 11.51
CA THR A 96 5.75 -5.76 10.30
C THR A 96 6.95 -5.28 9.50
N LEU A 97 7.81 -6.20 9.10
CA LEU A 97 8.90 -5.97 8.17
C LEU A 97 8.62 -6.75 6.89
N SER A 98 8.79 -6.10 5.75
CA SER A 98 8.55 -6.72 4.46
C SER A 98 9.66 -6.38 3.47
N GLY A 99 9.95 -7.31 2.57
CA GLY A 99 10.99 -7.18 1.56
C GLY A 99 10.63 -7.95 0.29
N GLY A 100 11.00 -7.41 -0.86
CA GLY A 100 10.57 -7.96 -2.12
C GLY A 100 11.15 -7.32 -3.37
N VAL A 101 10.53 -7.62 -4.50
CA VAL A 101 10.92 -7.16 -5.83
C VAL A 101 9.74 -6.49 -6.52
N ILE A 102 10.04 -5.57 -7.44
CA ILE A 102 9.05 -4.91 -8.30
C ILE A 102 9.32 -5.30 -9.76
N HIS A 103 8.27 -5.40 -10.56
CA HIS A 103 8.31 -5.66 -11.99
C HIS A 103 7.35 -4.72 -12.72
N ASP A 104 7.81 -4.01 -13.75
CA ASP A 104 7.05 -2.97 -14.46
C ASP A 104 6.43 -3.42 -15.80
N GLY A 105 6.53 -4.71 -16.10
CA GLY A 105 5.97 -5.33 -17.30
C GLY A 105 6.99 -5.50 -18.42
N SER A 106 8.05 -4.68 -18.45
CA SER A 106 9.20 -4.82 -19.33
C SER A 106 10.39 -5.43 -18.63
N ASP A 107 10.68 -4.95 -17.42
CA ASP A 107 11.84 -5.33 -16.64
C ASP A 107 11.46 -5.50 -15.16
N PHE A 108 12.29 -6.26 -14.45
CA PHE A 108 12.32 -6.13 -12.99
C PHE A 108 12.86 -4.74 -12.65
N ALA A 109 12.20 -4.03 -11.74
CA ALA A 109 12.72 -2.79 -11.21
C ALA A 109 14.14 -3.02 -10.71
N ARG A 110 15.02 -2.06 -10.96
CA ARG A 110 16.46 -2.22 -10.74
C ARG A 110 16.85 -2.42 -9.27
N GLY A 111 15.93 -2.19 -8.33
CA GLY A 111 16.19 -2.39 -6.91
C GLY A 111 15.03 -3.02 -6.12
N PRO A 112 15.34 -3.57 -4.93
CA PRO A 112 14.36 -4.17 -4.05
C PRO A 112 13.39 -3.14 -3.46
N VAL A 113 12.23 -3.63 -3.04
CA VAL A 113 11.28 -2.88 -2.21
C VAL A 113 11.33 -3.40 -0.78
N PHE A 114 11.35 -2.48 0.17
CA PHE A 114 11.26 -2.78 1.60
C PHE A 114 10.11 -2.00 2.22
N SER A 115 9.50 -2.57 3.25
CA SER A 115 8.62 -1.79 4.11
C SER A 115 8.76 -2.14 5.59
N ILE A 116 8.47 -1.15 6.42
CA ILE A 116 8.30 -1.28 7.86
C ILE A 116 6.94 -0.68 8.22
N ALA A 117 6.10 -1.45 8.89
CA ALA A 117 4.80 -1.02 9.37
C ALA A 117 4.69 -1.25 10.87
N GLY A 118 3.94 -0.39 11.54
CA GLY A 118 3.62 -0.51 12.96
C GLY A 118 2.14 -0.29 13.18
N ALA A 119 1.55 -1.05 14.11
CA ALA A 119 0.21 -0.79 14.59
C ALA A 119 0.15 -0.89 16.11
N VAL A 120 -0.50 0.10 16.72
CA VAL A 120 -0.72 0.18 18.17
C VAL A 120 -2.20 0.41 18.43
N ARG A 121 -2.81 -0.41 19.29
CA ARG A 121 -4.20 -0.28 19.72
C ARG A 121 -4.31 0.81 20.78
N ALA A 122 -4.95 1.92 20.42
CA ALA A 122 -5.22 3.03 21.33
C ALA A 122 -6.49 2.78 22.17
N PHE A 123 -7.48 2.12 21.57
CA PHE A 123 -8.76 1.74 22.22
C PHE A 123 -9.20 0.35 21.74
N PRO A 124 -10.15 -0.33 22.42
CA PRO A 124 -10.60 -1.67 22.03
C PRO A 124 -11.01 -1.82 20.56
N ASN A 125 -11.46 -0.74 19.92
CA ASN A 125 -11.91 -0.74 18.52
C ASN A 125 -11.13 0.26 17.65
N VAL A 126 -9.99 0.77 18.13
CA VAL A 126 -9.21 1.80 17.41
C VAL A 126 -7.71 1.52 17.51
N SER A 127 -7.05 1.44 16.36
CA SER A 127 -5.60 1.33 16.25
C SER A 127 -5.01 2.47 15.45
N ILE A 128 -3.82 2.93 15.84
CA ILE A 128 -2.98 3.82 15.04
C ILE A 128 -2.07 2.94 14.19
N VAL A 129 -1.97 3.23 12.90
CA VAL A 129 -1.18 2.45 11.94
C VAL A 129 -0.23 3.39 11.20
N THR A 130 1.02 2.98 11.06
CA THR A 130 2.04 3.67 10.27
C THR A 130 2.71 2.68 9.34
N GLU A 131 3.07 3.11 8.15
CA GLU A 131 3.79 2.29 7.18
C GLU A 131 4.80 3.12 6.40
N HIS A 132 5.97 2.56 6.15
CA HIS A 132 7.04 3.23 5.44
C HIS A 132 7.60 2.29 4.38
N TYR A 133 7.55 2.70 3.12
CA TYR A 133 8.09 2.00 1.97
C TYR A 133 9.37 2.66 1.49
N ILE A 134 10.32 1.82 1.09
CA ILE A 134 11.54 2.21 0.41
C ILE A 134 11.59 1.42 -0.88
N ILE A 135 11.41 2.10 -2.00
CA ILE A 135 11.58 1.56 -3.34
C ILE A 135 12.98 1.96 -3.79
N THR A 136 13.89 0.99 -3.87
CA THR A 136 15.29 1.26 -4.22
C THR A 136 15.45 1.28 -5.73
N ASP A 137 16.25 2.22 -6.24
CA ASP A 137 16.67 2.28 -7.63
C ASP A 137 18.12 2.80 -7.69
N PRO A 138 18.98 2.32 -8.61
CA PRO A 138 20.37 2.77 -8.73
C PRO A 138 20.51 4.28 -8.91
N ASP A 139 19.54 4.92 -9.58
CA ASP A 139 19.61 6.34 -9.88
C ASP A 139 18.99 7.16 -8.74
N ARG A 140 17.87 6.71 -8.17
CA ARG A 140 17.20 7.38 -7.05
C ARG A 140 16.17 6.51 -6.33
N SER A 141 16.38 6.28 -5.04
CA SER A 141 15.38 5.64 -4.18
C SER A 141 14.18 6.54 -3.91
N PHE A 142 13.00 5.93 -3.82
CA PHE A 142 11.73 6.58 -3.51
C PHE A 142 11.19 6.13 -2.15
N TYR A 143 10.69 7.09 -1.39
CA TYR A 143 10.24 6.89 -0.01
C TYR A 143 8.78 7.30 0.12
N VAL A 144 7.94 6.41 0.63
CA VAL A 144 6.54 6.69 0.94
C VAL A 144 6.29 6.38 2.40
N HIS A 145 5.62 7.29 3.08
CA HIS A 145 5.22 7.14 4.46
C HIS A 145 3.69 7.20 4.53
N SER A 146 3.08 6.49 5.45
CA SER A 146 1.67 6.65 5.75
C SER A 146 1.45 6.66 7.25
N LEU A 147 0.45 7.42 7.66
CA LEU A 147 -0.05 7.46 9.03
C LEU A 147 -1.57 7.48 8.99
N GLY A 148 -2.20 6.65 9.81
CA GLY A 148 -3.65 6.55 9.85
C GLY A 148 -4.19 5.94 11.12
N VAL A 149 -5.51 5.88 11.16
CA VAL A 149 -6.31 5.28 12.21
C VAL A 149 -7.17 4.19 11.59
N ARG A 150 -7.16 3.02 12.22
CA ARG A 150 -8.03 1.87 11.93
C ARG A 150 -9.14 1.79 12.97
N ILE A 151 -10.38 1.82 12.51
CA ILE A 151 -11.58 1.59 13.32
C ILE A 151 -12.05 0.17 13.05
N ILE A 152 -12.21 -0.64 14.11
CA ILE A 152 -12.49 -2.07 14.02
C ILE A 152 -13.90 -2.33 14.53
N GLY A 153 -14.82 -2.63 13.63
CA GLY A 153 -16.15 -3.17 13.94
C GLY A 153 -16.16 -4.70 13.89
N GLU A 154 -17.34 -5.29 14.11
CA GLU A 154 -17.52 -6.75 14.10
C GLU A 154 -17.28 -7.36 12.71
N HIS A 155 -17.84 -6.74 11.66
CA HIS A 155 -17.80 -7.26 10.29
C HIS A 155 -17.00 -6.37 9.32
N LEU A 156 -16.61 -5.18 9.80
CA LEU A 156 -16.00 -4.14 8.99
C LEU A 156 -14.91 -3.42 9.78
N ALA A 157 -13.73 -3.32 9.20
CA ALA A 157 -12.71 -2.38 9.63
C ALA A 157 -12.55 -1.27 8.60
N ILE A 158 -12.35 -0.03 9.07
CA ILE A 158 -12.14 1.15 8.22
C ILE A 158 -10.80 1.77 8.59
N ASP A 159 -9.94 1.99 7.60
CA ASP A 159 -8.70 2.75 7.75
C ASP A 159 -8.88 4.13 7.13
N LEU A 160 -8.51 5.16 7.89
CA LEU A 160 -8.43 6.55 7.44
C LEU A 160 -7.00 7.01 7.63
N GLY A 161 -6.38 7.57 6.60
CA GLY A 161 -4.99 8.01 6.74
C GLY A 161 -4.52 8.96 5.66
N LEU A 162 -3.26 9.34 5.81
CA LEU A 162 -2.51 10.16 4.87
C LEU A 162 -1.32 9.34 4.42
N ALA A 163 -1.15 9.20 3.11
CA ALA A 163 0.12 8.80 2.52
C ALA A 163 0.93 10.06 2.20
N TYR A 164 2.25 10.02 2.32
CA TYR A 164 3.12 11.15 2.12
C TYR A 164 4.40 10.70 1.43
N ASP A 165 4.78 11.45 0.40
CA ASP A 165 6.10 11.39 -0.20
C ASP A 165 6.50 12.82 -0.59
N ALA A 166 7.81 13.08 -0.57
CA ALA A 166 8.34 14.43 -0.76
C ALA A 166 8.30 14.92 -2.23
N GLU A 167 7.88 14.09 -3.18
CA GLU A 167 8.01 14.38 -4.60
C GLU A 167 6.67 14.53 -5.33
N PHE A 168 5.73 13.60 -5.13
CA PHE A 168 4.46 13.52 -5.83
C PHE A 168 3.32 14.01 -4.95
N THR A 169 3.21 13.49 -3.72
CA THR A 169 2.05 13.75 -2.88
C THR A 169 1.96 15.22 -2.44
N VAL A 170 3.09 15.84 -2.08
CA VAL A 170 3.15 17.27 -1.73
C VAL A 170 2.69 18.21 -2.84
N ARG A 171 2.70 17.75 -4.11
CA ARG A 171 2.18 18.52 -5.25
C ARG A 171 0.65 18.55 -5.29
N VAL A 172 0.00 17.61 -4.60
CA VAL A 172 -1.46 17.48 -4.55
C VAL A 172 -2.01 18.14 -3.29
N THR A 173 -1.44 17.82 -2.12
CA THR A 173 -1.81 18.43 -0.84
C THR A 173 -0.57 18.68 0.03
N PRO A 174 -0.55 19.74 0.87
CA PRO A 174 0.59 20.00 1.77
C PRO A 174 0.77 18.95 2.88
N ILE A 175 -0.27 18.16 3.16
CA ILE A 175 -0.35 17.29 4.36
C ILE A 175 -0.26 15.80 4.03
N GLY A 176 -0.25 15.42 2.75
CA GLY A 176 -0.35 14.02 2.36
C GLY A 176 -1.64 13.67 1.61
N LEU A 177 -1.58 12.64 0.80
CA LEU A 177 -2.67 12.10 0.02
C LEU A 177 -3.64 11.38 0.96
N PRO A 178 -4.89 11.85 1.10
CA PRO A 178 -5.85 11.15 1.91
C PRO A 178 -6.23 9.81 1.28
N PHE A 179 -6.39 8.80 2.13
CA PHE A 179 -6.90 7.50 1.71
C PHE A 179 -7.93 6.95 2.69
N VAL A 180 -8.81 6.14 2.15
CA VAL A 180 -9.79 5.34 2.90
C VAL A 180 -9.67 3.89 2.46
N ALA A 181 -9.53 2.98 3.41
CA ALA A 181 -9.60 1.55 3.14
C ALA A 181 -10.72 0.93 3.97
N ALA A 182 -11.41 -0.06 3.39
CA ALA A 182 -12.39 -0.86 4.10
C ALA A 182 -11.96 -2.33 4.04
N THR A 183 -12.00 -3.05 5.16
CA THR A 183 -11.77 -4.49 5.21
C THR A 183 -13.01 -5.18 5.76
N LEU A 184 -13.58 -6.08 4.97
CA LEU A 184 -14.69 -6.93 5.38
C LEU A 184 -14.13 -8.21 6.00
N ASN A 185 -14.51 -8.46 7.25
CA ASN A 185 -14.23 -9.69 7.97
C ASN A 185 -15.55 -10.45 8.15
N LEU A 186 -15.57 -11.73 7.77
CA LEU A 186 -16.68 -12.65 8.05
C LEU A 186 -16.37 -13.49 9.29
#